data_AF-A0A8X6J1Q9-F1
#
_entry.id   AF-A0A8X6J1Q9-F1
#
_cell.length_a   1.000
_cell.length_b   1.000
_cell.length_c   1.000
_cell.angle_alpha   90.00
_cell.angle_beta   90.00
_cell.angle_gamma   90.00
#
_symmetry.space_group_name_H-M   'P 1'
#
loop_
_entity.id
_entity.type
_entity.pdbx_description
1 polymer ?
#
loop_
_entity_poly.entity_id
_entity_poly.type
_entity_poly.pdbx_seq_one_letter_code
_entity_poly.pdbx_strand_id
1 'polypeptide(L)'
;MKTWKGEGLEIHPRHSEDSSQIPLSKVLGIPWNVVHDYFTIDVKGLMELDTSKPITKRVVLQSAGKIYDSVGFLSPYTIRLKCLLQELWLRKLAWDDELPPDIYAIWLQWWSELPLLSELKIPQMILDSSGDSSDVQIHTFSNASQKHIEQPPSLRSSTKTESALIS
;
A
#
# COMPACT_ATOMS: atom_id res chain seq x y z
N MET A 1 -38.78 37.66 3.48
CA MET A 1 -37.92 37.31 2.33
C MET A 1 -36.48 37.28 2.83
N LYS A 2 -35.91 36.09 3.06
CA LYS A 2 -34.54 35.91 3.56
C LYS A 2 -33.66 35.51 2.37
N THR A 3 -32.67 36.33 2.04
CA THR A 3 -31.70 36.09 0.97
C THR A 3 -30.58 35.19 1.50
N TRP A 4 -30.39 34.04 0.88
CA TRP A 4 -29.23 33.17 1.08
C TRP A 4 -28.02 33.78 0.39
N LYS A 5 -26.93 34.04 1.13
CA LYS A 5 -25.60 34.28 0.55
C LYS A 5 -24.89 32.93 0.50
N GLY A 6 -24.56 32.48 -0.71
CA GLY A 6 -23.67 31.35 -0.91
C GLY A 6 -22.24 31.76 -0.60
N GLU A 7 -21.59 31.05 0.32
CA GLU A 7 -20.15 31.13 0.51
C GLU A 7 -19.51 30.33 -0.62
N GLY A 8 -19.05 31.04 -1.65
CA GLY A 8 -18.15 30.52 -2.66
C GLY A 8 -16.79 30.27 -2.03
N LEU A 9 -16.27 29.05 -2.18
CA LEU A 9 -14.90 28.71 -1.86
C LEU A 9 -14.00 29.47 -2.86
N GLU A 10 -13.48 30.63 -2.48
CA GLU A 10 -12.53 31.38 -3.30
C GLU A 10 -11.23 30.59 -3.42
N ILE A 11 -11.02 29.98 -4.59
CA ILE A 11 -9.73 29.44 -5.00
C ILE A 11 -8.78 30.60 -5.30
N HIS A 12 -8.01 31.01 -4.31
CA HIS A 12 -6.89 31.91 -4.53
C HIS A 12 -5.88 31.26 -5.50
N PRO A 13 -5.53 31.89 -6.64
CA PRO A 13 -4.46 31.41 -7.48
C PRO A 13 -3.14 31.60 -6.72
N ARG A 14 -2.51 30.50 -6.33
CA ARG A 14 -1.19 30.52 -5.70
C ARG A 14 -0.16 30.84 -6.77
N HIS A 15 0.34 32.08 -6.75
CA HIS A 15 1.45 32.52 -7.58
C HIS A 15 2.74 31.79 -7.17
N SER A 16 3.48 31.42 -8.21
CA SER A 16 4.76 30.72 -8.39
C SER A 16 5.85 30.73 -7.29
N GLU A 17 6.51 29.56 -7.22
CA GLU A 17 7.96 29.31 -6.99
C GLU A 17 8.51 29.23 -5.54
N ASP A 18 8.47 28.00 -4.99
CA ASP A 18 9.64 27.37 -4.36
C ASP A 18 9.68 25.89 -4.78
N SER A 19 10.54 25.58 -5.75
CA SER A 19 10.71 24.25 -6.32
C SER A 19 11.68 23.43 -5.47
N SER A 20 11.25 22.92 -4.31
CA SER A 20 12.07 21.90 -3.61
C SER A 20 11.34 20.97 -2.64
N GLN A 21 10.03 21.06 -2.45
CA GLN A 21 9.28 20.10 -1.62
C GLN A 21 7.94 19.75 -2.27
N ILE A 22 7.92 18.75 -3.14
CA ILE A 22 6.66 18.16 -3.63
C ILE A 22 5.97 17.52 -2.42
N PRO A 23 4.70 17.84 -2.11
CA PRO A 23 3.99 17.22 -1.01
C PRO A 23 3.77 15.73 -1.31
N LEU A 24 4.61 14.86 -0.73
CA LEU A 24 4.38 13.43 -0.70
C LEU A 24 3.13 13.16 0.17
N SER A 25 2.01 12.86 -0.46
CA SER A 25 0.86 12.28 0.23
C SER A 25 1.12 10.79 0.43
N LYS A 26 0.55 10.19 1.48
CA LYS A 26 0.61 8.73 1.70
C LYS A 26 -0.75 8.13 1.37
N VAL A 27 -0.76 7.09 0.55
CA VAL A 27 -1.95 6.29 0.25
C VAL A 27 -1.64 4.84 0.60
N LEU A 28 -2.48 4.22 1.43
CA LEU A 28 -2.25 2.87 1.95
C LEU A 28 -0.87 2.69 2.62
N GLY A 29 -0.33 3.74 3.24
CA GLY A 29 1.00 3.74 3.88
C GLY A 29 2.18 3.87 2.91
N ILE A 30 1.93 3.91 1.59
CA ILE A 30 2.94 4.03 0.54
C ILE A 30 3.05 5.49 0.10
N PRO A 31 4.27 6.05 -0.03
CA PRO A 31 4.45 7.41 -0.53
C PRO A 31 4.04 7.55 -2.01
N TRP A 32 3.20 8.55 -2.26
CA TRP A 32 2.64 8.86 -3.58
C TRP A 32 3.13 10.23 -4.05
N ASN A 33 3.68 10.27 -5.27
CA ASN A 33 3.99 11.50 -5.97
C ASN A 33 2.77 11.92 -6.79
N VAL A 34 1.96 12.82 -6.23
CA VAL A 34 0.75 13.38 -6.87
C VAL A 34 1.03 14.14 -8.18
N VAL A 35 2.24 14.70 -8.34
CA VAL A 35 2.57 15.50 -9.53
C VAL A 35 2.84 14.61 -10.73
N HIS A 36 3.49 13.48 -10.51
CA HIS A 36 3.94 12.57 -11.57
C HIS A 36 3.16 11.24 -11.59
N ASP A 37 2.15 11.11 -10.73
CA ASP A 37 1.23 9.99 -10.64
C ASP A 37 1.89 8.60 -10.46
N TYR A 38 2.84 8.50 -9.53
CA TYR A 38 3.49 7.24 -9.20
C TYR A 38 3.66 7.01 -7.70
N PHE A 39 3.64 5.74 -7.31
CA PHE A 39 4.03 5.29 -5.98
C PHE A 39 5.54 5.04 -5.91
N THR A 40 6.09 5.23 -4.72
CA THR A 40 7.49 4.93 -4.37
C THR A 40 7.52 4.06 -3.13
N ILE A 41 8.61 3.33 -2.93
CA ILE A 41 8.78 2.45 -1.78
C ILE A 41 9.75 3.10 -0.80
N ASP A 42 9.32 3.24 0.45
CA ASP A 42 10.19 3.73 1.52
C ASP A 42 11.00 2.56 2.10
N VAL A 43 12.28 2.50 1.75
CA VAL A 43 13.24 1.49 2.25
C VAL A 43 14.22 2.06 3.28
N LYS A 44 14.08 3.33 3.70
CA LYS A 44 15.07 4.00 4.57
C LYS A 44 15.38 3.21 5.84
N GLY A 45 14.34 2.74 6.51
CA GLY A 45 14.49 1.95 7.74
C GLY A 45 15.20 0.60 7.54
N LEU A 46 15.28 0.07 6.33
CA LEU A 46 16.04 -1.15 5.99
C LEU A 46 17.48 -0.81 5.58
N MET A 47 17.71 0.34 4.95
CA MET A 47 19.06 0.81 4.58
C MET A 47 19.88 1.21 5.81
N GLU A 48 19.24 1.64 6.89
CA GLU A 48 19.88 1.96 8.18
C GLU A 48 20.33 0.72 8.98
N LEU A 49 20.13 -0.49 8.46
CA LEU A 49 20.63 -1.71 9.10
C LEU A 49 22.16 -1.73 9.08
N ASP A 50 22.75 -1.80 10.27
CA ASP A 50 24.18 -1.93 10.46
C ASP A 50 24.63 -3.37 10.14
N THR A 51 25.12 -3.58 8.90
CA THR A 51 25.63 -4.87 8.43
C THR A 51 26.99 -5.23 9.00
N SER A 52 27.64 -4.36 9.78
CA SER A 52 28.88 -4.69 10.49
C SER A 52 28.62 -5.54 11.73
N LYS A 53 27.38 -5.56 12.23
CA LYS A 53 26.95 -6.42 13.32
C LYS A 53 26.49 -7.79 12.80
N PRO A 54 26.61 -8.86 13.60
CA PRO A 54 26.02 -10.15 13.29
C PRO A 54 24.54 -10.00 12.96
N ILE A 55 24.14 -10.48 11.80
CA ILE A 55 22.72 -10.53 11.43
C ILE A 55 22.13 -11.75 12.13
N THR A 56 21.04 -11.53 12.85
CA THR A 56 20.34 -12.58 13.60
C THR A 56 18.97 -12.86 13.01
N LYS A 57 18.37 -13.98 13.42
CA LYS A 57 16.97 -14.29 13.08
C LYS A 57 16.01 -13.17 13.45
N ARG A 58 16.24 -12.48 14.58
CA ARG A 58 15.46 -11.31 14.99
C ARG A 58 15.56 -10.17 13.97
N VAL A 59 16.76 -9.91 13.44
CA VAL A 59 16.97 -8.87 12.41
C VAL A 59 16.22 -9.22 11.12
N VAL A 60 16.27 -10.48 10.69
CA VAL A 60 15.53 -10.96 9.50
C VAL A 60 14.02 -10.74 9.68
N LEU A 61 13.47 -11.11 10.84
CA LEU A 61 12.05 -10.92 11.14
C LEU A 61 11.66 -9.43 11.19
N GLN A 62 12.46 -8.60 11.88
CA GLN A 62 12.21 -7.15 11.96
C GLN A 62 12.18 -6.53 10.57
N SER A 63 13.08 -6.96 9.69
CA SER A 63 13.14 -6.48 8.32
C SER A 63 11.92 -6.89 7.50
N ALA A 64 11.41 -8.12 7.70
CA ALA A 64 10.16 -8.55 7.09
C ALA A 64 8.95 -7.70 7.52
N GLY A 65 8.94 -7.22 8.76
CA GLY A 65 7.91 -6.33 9.27
C GLY A 65 8.00 -4.89 8.77
N LYS A 66 9.19 -4.43 8.32
CA LYS A 66 9.39 -3.07 7.79
C LYS A 66 8.83 -2.90 6.38
N ILE A 67 8.67 -3.97 5.62
CA ILE A 67 8.15 -3.90 4.25
C ILE A 67 6.65 -4.09 4.30
N TYR A 68 5.93 -2.98 4.16
CA TYR A 68 4.48 -2.99 4.02
C TYR A 68 4.09 -2.99 2.54
N ASP A 69 3.25 -3.96 2.15
CA ASP A 69 2.76 -4.10 0.78
C ASP A 69 1.26 -4.38 0.79
N SER A 70 0.48 -3.31 0.71
CA SER A 70 -0.99 -3.36 0.74
C SER A 70 -1.60 -3.91 -0.55
N VAL A 71 -0.88 -3.86 -1.67
CA VAL A 71 -1.41 -4.16 -3.02
C VAL A 71 -0.73 -5.39 -3.64
N GLY A 72 0.44 -5.80 -3.14
CA GLY A 72 1.17 -6.97 -3.61
C GLY A 72 2.34 -6.66 -4.57
N PHE A 73 2.66 -5.38 -4.81
CA PHE A 73 3.71 -4.98 -5.75
C PHE A 73 5.11 -5.49 -5.36
N LEU A 74 5.35 -5.64 -4.05
CA LEU A 74 6.59 -6.12 -3.48
C LEU A 74 6.54 -7.60 -3.11
N SER A 75 5.48 -8.31 -3.48
CA SER A 75 5.33 -9.74 -3.20
C SER A 75 6.54 -10.57 -3.66
N PRO A 76 7.09 -10.40 -4.89
CA PRO A 76 8.27 -11.16 -5.34
C PRO A 76 9.53 -10.87 -4.50
N TYR A 77 9.64 -9.65 -3.98
CA TYR A 77 10.76 -9.24 -3.15
C TYR A 77 10.61 -9.74 -1.70
N THR A 78 9.42 -9.59 -1.12
CA THR A 78 9.12 -9.94 0.29
C THR A 78 8.97 -11.43 0.51
N ILE A 79 8.52 -12.20 -0.49
CA ILE A 79 8.36 -13.65 -0.36
C ILE A 79 9.70 -14.34 -0.14
N ARG A 80 10.78 -13.88 -0.79
CA ARG A 80 12.14 -14.41 -0.58
C ARG A 80 12.56 -14.29 0.89
N LEU A 81 12.23 -13.16 1.52
CA LEU A 81 12.51 -12.94 2.93
C LEU A 81 11.70 -13.87 3.84
N LYS A 82 10.42 -14.08 3.52
CA LYS A 82 9.55 -15.00 4.25
C LYS A 82 10.03 -16.45 4.14
N CYS A 83 10.49 -16.88 2.96
CA CYS A 83 11.12 -18.18 2.76
C CYS A 83 12.40 -18.33 3.59
N LEU A 84 13.25 -17.30 3.61
CA LEU A 84 14.48 -17.26 4.41
C LEU A 84 14.16 -17.38 5.91
N LEU A 85 13.12 -16.67 6.37
CA LEU A 85 12.63 -16.79 7.74
C LEU A 85 12.11 -18.20 8.05
N GLN A 86 11.35 -18.83 7.14
CA GLN A 86 10.89 -20.22 7.30
C GLN A 86 12.06 -21.21 7.44
N GLU A 87 13.10 -21.06 6.62
CA GLU A 87 14.31 -21.89 6.71
C GLU A 87 14.99 -21.75 8.08
N LEU A 88 15.08 -20.53 8.62
CA LEU A 88 15.61 -20.27 9.96
C LEU A 88 14.76 -20.90 11.08
N TRP A 89 13.45 -21.04 10.87
CA TRP A 89 12.57 -21.78 11.78
C TRP A 89 12.83 -23.28 11.72
N LEU A 90 12.97 -23.84 10.52
CA LEU A 90 13.25 -25.27 10.32
C LEU A 90 14.60 -25.67 10.92
N ARG A 91 15.61 -24.79 10.83
CA ARG A 91 16.92 -24.97 11.45
C ARG A 91 16.95 -24.75 12.97
N LYS A 92 15.81 -24.40 13.58
CA LYS A 92 15.65 -24.15 15.03
C LYS A 92 16.63 -23.09 15.57
N LEU A 93 17.00 -22.12 14.74
CA LEU A 93 17.89 -21.03 15.15
C LEU A 93 17.21 -20.18 16.23
N ALA A 94 17.94 -19.81 17.29
CA ALA A 94 17.43 -18.90 18.31
C ALA A 94 17.31 -17.47 17.74
N TRP A 95 16.66 -16.59 18.51
CA TRP A 95 16.40 -15.22 18.07
C TRP A 95 17.66 -14.39 17.84
N ASP A 96 18.67 -14.59 18.69
CA ASP A 96 19.91 -13.81 18.75
C ASP A 96 21.11 -14.57 18.17
N ASP A 97 20.87 -15.76 17.62
CA ASP A 97 21.90 -16.52 16.92
C ASP A 97 22.21 -15.85 15.57
N GLU A 98 23.51 -15.81 15.25
CA GLU A 98 24.00 -15.34 13.96
C GLU A 98 23.56 -16.26 12.82
N LEU A 99 23.28 -15.68 11.66
CA LEU A 99 22.92 -16.43 10.46
C LEU A 99 24.05 -17.37 10.04
N PRO A 100 23.75 -18.65 9.73
CA PRO A 100 24.69 -19.55 9.08
C PRO A 100 25.23 -18.94 7.77
N PRO A 101 26.49 -19.20 7.38
CA PRO A 101 27.12 -18.54 6.23
C PRO A 101 26.35 -18.66 4.91
N ASP A 102 25.73 -19.82 4.67
CA ASP A 102 24.91 -20.08 3.49
C ASP A 102 23.65 -19.21 3.45
N ILE A 103 23.00 -19.01 4.61
CA ILE A 103 21.82 -18.16 4.74
C ILE A 103 22.19 -16.68 4.73
N TYR A 104 23.31 -16.32 5.35
CA TYR A 104 23.83 -14.96 5.34
C TYR A 104 24.11 -14.47 3.92
N ALA A 105 24.67 -15.31 3.05
CA ALA A 105 24.91 -14.96 1.65
C ALA A 105 23.61 -14.62 0.90
N ILE A 106 22.55 -15.41 1.11
CA ILE A 106 21.23 -15.17 0.51
C ILE A 106 20.62 -13.87 1.06
N TRP A 107 20.73 -13.66 2.37
CA TRP A 107 20.28 -12.43 3.03
C TRP A 107 21.00 -11.20 2.46
N LEU A 108 22.32 -11.26 2.30
CA LEU A 108 23.13 -10.16 1.78
C LEU A 108 22.76 -9.83 0.34
N GLN A 109 22.54 -10.85 -0.50
CA GLN A 109 22.06 -10.65 -1.87
C GLN A 109 20.71 -9.92 -1.86
N TRP A 110 19.74 -10.42 -1.09
CA TRP A 110 18.43 -9.78 -0.95
C TRP A 110 18.57 -8.31 -0.48
N TRP A 111 19.40 -8.06 0.54
CA TRP A 111 19.61 -6.71 1.09
C TRP A 111 20.28 -5.78 0.09
N SER A 112 21.22 -6.28 -0.74
CA SER A 112 21.92 -5.49 -1.75
C SER A 112 21.00 -4.95 -2.86
N GLU A 113 19.81 -5.54 -3.02
CA GLU A 113 18.81 -5.11 -4.00
C GLU A 113 17.91 -3.98 -3.46
N LEU A 114 17.96 -3.66 -2.15
CA LEU A 114 17.15 -2.59 -1.54
C LEU A 114 17.25 -1.22 -2.25
N PRO A 115 18.44 -0.76 -2.71
CA PRO A 115 18.53 0.51 -3.44
C PRO A 115 17.65 0.52 -4.70
N LEU A 116 17.55 -0.61 -5.40
CA LEU A 116 16.73 -0.72 -6.61
C LEU A 116 15.24 -0.53 -6.31
N LEU A 117 14.78 -0.95 -5.12
CA LEU A 117 13.41 -0.72 -4.68
C LEU A 117 13.12 0.75 -4.41
N SER A 118 14.12 1.51 -3.95
CA SER A 118 13.97 2.96 -3.72
C SER A 118 13.80 3.75 -5.03
N GLU A 119 14.34 3.22 -6.13
CA GLU A 119 14.26 3.81 -7.46
C GLU A 119 12.99 3.39 -8.23
N LEU A 120 12.32 2.33 -7.78
CA LEU A 120 11.12 1.81 -8.43
C LEU A 120 9.97 2.81 -8.35
N LYS A 121 9.47 3.21 -9.51
CA LYS A 121 8.28 4.04 -9.67
C LYS A 121 7.16 3.17 -10.22
N ILE A 122 6.08 3.04 -9.46
CA ILE A 122 4.91 2.27 -9.87
C ILE A 122 3.83 3.26 -10.31
N PRO A 123 3.54 3.37 -11.63
CA PRO A 123 2.52 4.30 -12.11
C PRO A 123 1.15 3.91 -11.53
N GLN A 124 0.37 4.91 -11.11
CA GLN A 124 -0.98 4.67 -10.59
C GLN A 124 -1.98 4.38 -11.71
N MET A 125 -1.80 5.04 -12.87
CA MET A 125 -2.64 4.82 -14.04
C MET A 125 -2.19 3.57 -14.82
N ILE A 126 -3.10 2.61 -14.95
CA ILE A 126 -2.90 1.37 -15.72
C ILE A 126 -3.30 1.56 -17.20
N LEU A 127 -4.02 2.64 -17.52
CA LEU A 127 -4.56 2.91 -18.86
C LEU A 127 -3.65 3.89 -19.61
N ASP A 128 -3.24 3.51 -20.81
CA ASP A 128 -2.51 4.39 -21.70
C ASP A 128 -3.47 5.43 -22.30
N SER A 129 -3.14 6.72 -22.22
CA SER A 129 -3.96 7.80 -22.81
C SER A 129 -3.67 8.01 -24.30
N SER A 130 -2.75 7.23 -24.86
CA SER A 130 -2.35 7.27 -26.26
C SER A 130 -3.36 6.55 -27.17
N GLY A 131 -4.45 7.26 -27.46
CA GLY A 131 -5.20 7.18 -28.71
C GLY A 131 -5.42 5.80 -29.34
N ASP A 132 -6.44 5.10 -28.86
CA ASP A 132 -7.49 4.52 -29.70
C ASP A 132 -8.64 4.16 -28.78
N SER A 133 -9.87 4.48 -29.20
CA SER A 133 -11.11 4.22 -28.46
C SER A 133 -11.30 2.71 -28.27
N SER A 134 -10.63 2.14 -27.27
CA SER A 134 -10.81 0.78 -26.82
C SER A 134 -11.72 0.82 -25.59
N ASP A 135 -12.80 0.04 -25.63
CA ASP A 135 -13.69 -0.14 -24.48
C ASP A 135 -12.92 -0.92 -23.40
N VAL A 136 -12.22 -0.20 -22.52
CA VAL A 136 -11.46 -0.81 -21.43
C VAL A 136 -12.34 -0.91 -20.19
N GLN A 137 -12.74 -2.14 -19.86
CA GLN A 137 -13.47 -2.43 -18.65
C GLN A 137 -12.51 -2.89 -17.55
N ILE A 138 -12.47 -2.15 -16.44
CA ILE A 138 -11.73 -2.57 -15.24
C ILE A 138 -12.61 -3.53 -14.44
N HIS A 139 -12.33 -4.82 -14.53
CA HIS A 139 -12.97 -5.83 -13.68
C HIS A 139 -12.24 -5.89 -12.33
N THR A 140 -12.83 -5.30 -11.28
CA THR A 140 -12.33 -5.45 -9.92
C THR A 140 -12.94 -6.69 -9.28
N PHE A 141 -12.09 -7.66 -8.92
CA PHE A 141 -12.51 -8.83 -8.16
C PHE A 141 -12.40 -8.52 -6.67
N SER A 142 -13.53 -8.32 -6.00
CA SER A 142 -13.59 -8.19 -4.54
C SER A 142 -13.96 -9.53 -3.94
N ASN A 143 -13.02 -10.17 -3.21
CA ASN A 143 -13.32 -11.37 -2.45
C ASN A 143 -14.06 -10.98 -1.15
N ALA A 144 -15.38 -10.77 -1.25
CA ALA A 144 -16.23 -10.67 -0.08
C ALA A 144 -16.40 -12.07 0.54
N SER A 145 -15.44 -12.53 1.35
CA SER A 145 -15.66 -13.74 2.13
C SER A 145 -16.81 -13.48 3.11
N GLN A 146 -17.89 -14.24 2.96
CA GLN A 146 -19.11 -14.17 3.76
C GLN A 146 -18.85 -14.64 5.20
N LYS A 147 -18.11 -13.88 5.99
CA LYS A 147 -17.94 -14.09 7.42
C LYS A 147 -18.33 -12.82 8.17
N HIS A 148 -19.64 -12.78 8.45
CA HIS A 148 -20.32 -12.06 9.53
C HIS A 148 -20.02 -10.57 9.67
N ILE A 149 -20.80 -9.76 8.93
CA ILE A 149 -21.13 -8.39 9.34
C ILE A 149 -22.17 -8.53 10.46
N GLU A 150 -21.79 -8.18 11.69
CA GLU A 150 -22.75 -7.87 12.73
C GLU A 150 -23.67 -6.74 12.25
N GLN A 151 -24.97 -6.96 12.39
CA GLN A 151 -26.04 -6.14 11.82
C GLN A 151 -25.90 -4.65 12.14
N PRO A 152 -25.92 -3.74 11.15
CA PRO A 152 -26.40 -2.38 11.37
C PRO A 152 -27.94 -2.38 11.49
N PRO A 153 -28.53 -1.46 12.30
CA PRO A 153 -29.96 -1.45 12.61
C PRO A 153 -30.83 -1.30 11.35
N SER A 154 -31.88 -2.14 11.25
CA SER A 154 -32.83 -2.11 10.14
C SER A 154 -33.67 -0.83 10.17
N LEU A 155 -33.58 0.00 9.12
CA LEU A 155 -34.58 1.03 8.84
C LEU A 155 -35.82 0.36 8.25
N ARG A 156 -36.90 0.31 9.04
CA ARG A 156 -38.21 -0.20 8.61
C ARG A 156 -39.04 0.98 8.08
N SER A 157 -39.26 1.07 6.78
CA SER A 157 -40.23 1.99 6.19
C SER A 157 -41.62 1.34 6.16
N SER A 158 -42.60 1.98 6.79
CA SER A 158 -44.02 1.62 6.67
C SER A 158 -44.64 2.36 5.49
N THR A 159 -45.09 1.64 4.46
CA THR A 159 -45.95 2.16 3.40
C THR A 159 -47.41 2.01 3.83
N LYS A 160 -48.13 3.12 3.94
CA LYS A 160 -49.57 3.15 4.18
C LYS A 160 -50.27 2.85 2.85
N THR A 161 -50.84 1.65 2.73
CA THR A 161 -51.75 1.28 1.63
C THR A 161 -53.09 1.95 1.89
N GLU A 162 -53.48 2.90 1.04
CA GLU A 162 -54.86 3.39 0.98
C GLU A 162 -55.57 2.66 -0.16
N SER A 163 -56.51 1.80 0.21
CA SER A 163 -57.29 0.97 -0.69
C SER A 163 -58.28 1.82 -1.49
N ALA A 164 -58.22 1.74 -2.82
CA ALA A 164 -59.35 2.09 -3.68
C ALA A 164 -60.35 0.92 -3.66
N LEU A 165 -61.54 1.13 -3.11
CA LEU A 165 -62.69 0.25 -3.33
C LEU A 165 -63.63 0.90 -4.33
N ILE A 166 -63.84 0.17 -5.44
CA ILE A 166 -64.89 0.40 -6.42
C ILE A 166 -66.19 -0.15 -5.85
N SER A 167 -67.23 0.68 -5.82
CA SER A 167 -68.64 0.29 -6.03
C SER A 167 -69.40 1.50 -6.56
#